data_AF-A0A963SS78-F1
#
_entry.id   AF-A0A963SS78-F1
#
_cell.length_a   1.000
_cell.length_b   1.000
_cell.length_c   1.000
_cell.angle_alpha   90.00
_cell.angle_beta   90.00
_cell.angle_gamma   90.00
#
_symmetry.space_group_name_H-M   'P 1'
#
loop_
_entity.id
_entity.type
_entity.pdbx_description
1 polymer ?
#
loop_
_entity_poly.entity_id
_entity_poly.type
_entity_poly.pdbx_seq_one_letter_code
_entity_poly.pdbx_strand_id
1 'polypeptide(L)'
;MLDYGRYYLGPALQLAVMASFLVGGAWVWLGIASLPLFGIIDSLLPNDFAERKMPNKGLADVPVWLASLFGPVIYLFAALWVAQNPGAPVWEFVGVILSCAWLSVIPLVPATHELYHQRGKLRRFVGRYCQICYLDATREIAHVVGHHIHV
;
A
#
# COMPACT_ATOMS: atom_id res chain seq x y z
N MET A 1 -8.36 0.55 -21.34
CA MET A 1 -8.82 1.23 -20.11
C MET A 1 -8.98 0.26 -18.95
N LEU A 2 -9.68 -0.88 -19.12
CA LEU A 2 -9.79 -1.94 -18.10
C LEU A 2 -8.41 -2.47 -17.61
N ASP A 3 -7.42 -2.55 -18.49
CA ASP A 3 -6.06 -3.02 -18.13
C ASP A 3 -5.38 -2.13 -17.07
N TYR A 4 -5.55 -0.82 -17.16
CA TYR A 4 -5.04 0.10 -16.12
C TYR A 4 -5.81 -0.03 -14.81
N GLY A 5 -7.14 -0.18 -14.88
CA GLY A 5 -8.02 -0.17 -13.71
C GLY A 5 -7.70 -1.24 -12.68
N ARG A 6 -7.19 -2.40 -13.11
CA ARG A 6 -6.81 -3.51 -12.22
C ARG A 6 -5.73 -3.11 -11.20
N TYR A 7 -4.84 -2.21 -11.58
CA TYR A 7 -3.74 -1.75 -10.72
C TYR A 7 -4.18 -0.71 -9.69
N TYR A 8 -5.43 -0.23 -9.74
CA TYR A 8 -5.99 0.69 -8.75
C TYR A 8 -6.54 -0.01 -7.51
N LEU A 9 -6.57 -1.35 -7.46
CA LEU A 9 -7.06 -2.09 -6.29
C LEU A 9 -6.31 -1.71 -5.01
N GLY A 10 -4.98 -1.57 -5.08
CA GLY A 10 -4.16 -1.14 -3.95
C GLY A 10 -4.54 0.25 -3.43
N PRO A 11 -4.44 1.31 -4.25
CA PRO A 11 -4.89 2.65 -3.88
C PRO A 11 -6.34 2.72 -3.40
N ALA A 12 -7.25 1.96 -4.03
CA ALA A 12 -8.65 1.91 -3.61
C ALA A 12 -8.83 1.29 -2.22
N LEU A 13 -8.10 0.20 -1.91
CA LEU A 13 -8.10 -0.38 -0.57
C LEU A 13 -7.55 0.60 0.47
N GLN A 14 -6.47 1.33 0.14
CA GLN A 14 -5.92 2.34 1.05
C GLN A 14 -6.95 3.45 1.35
N LEU A 15 -7.68 3.93 0.35
CA LEU A 15 -8.79 4.88 0.54
C LEU A 15 -9.91 4.29 1.40
N ALA A 16 -10.26 3.03 1.18
CA ALA A 16 -11.29 2.36 1.96
C ALA A 16 -10.89 2.24 3.44
N VAL A 17 -9.61 1.94 3.74
CA VAL A 17 -9.10 1.87 5.12
C VAL A 17 -9.01 3.26 5.76
N MET A 18 -8.58 4.28 5.02
CA MET A 18 -8.65 5.67 5.52
C MET A 18 -10.09 6.05 5.90
N ALA A 19 -11.07 5.72 5.05
CA ALA A 19 -12.48 5.94 5.37
C ALA A 19 -12.95 5.10 6.56
N SER A 20 -12.47 3.86 6.70
CA SER A 20 -12.84 2.97 7.81
C SER A 20 -12.35 3.50 9.16
N PHE A 21 -11.18 4.15 9.19
CA PHE A 21 -10.71 4.89 10.36
C PHE A 21 -11.59 6.09 10.68
N LEU A 22 -12.09 6.83 9.69
CA LEU A 22 -13.03 7.93 9.98
C LEU A 22 -14.35 7.45 10.60
N VAL A 23 -14.78 6.22 10.28
CA VAL A 23 -16.01 5.63 10.83
C VAL A 23 -15.79 5.01 12.21
N GLY A 24 -14.64 4.39 12.46
CA GLY A 24 -14.30 3.76 13.75
C GLY A 24 -15.07 2.46 14.04
N GLY A 25 -15.02 1.98 15.28
CA GLY A 25 -15.69 0.74 15.68
C GLY A 25 -15.12 -0.48 14.96
N ALA A 26 -15.99 -1.42 14.57
CA ALA A 26 -15.56 -2.64 13.87
C ALA A 26 -14.88 -2.36 12.51
N TRP A 27 -15.12 -1.19 11.91
CA TRP A 27 -14.59 -0.84 10.59
C TRP A 27 -13.07 -0.64 10.58
N VAL A 28 -12.43 -0.40 11.72
CA VAL A 28 -10.96 -0.30 11.80
C VAL A 28 -10.24 -1.60 11.41
N TRP A 29 -10.96 -2.72 11.39
CA TRP A 29 -10.47 -4.03 10.96
C TRP A 29 -10.50 -4.24 9.45
N LEU A 30 -11.10 -3.34 8.67
CA LEU A 30 -11.22 -3.47 7.21
C LEU A 30 -9.87 -3.76 6.55
N GLY A 31 -8.80 -3.08 6.99
CA GLY A 31 -7.46 -3.27 6.45
C GLY A 31 -7.00 -4.70 6.65
N ILE A 32 -6.82 -5.16 7.89
CA ILE A 32 -6.33 -6.51 8.14
C ILE A 32 -7.28 -7.61 7.64
N ALA A 33 -8.60 -7.39 7.65
CA ALA A 33 -9.57 -8.35 7.12
C ALA A 33 -9.46 -8.52 5.60
N SER A 34 -8.90 -7.54 4.88
CA SER A 34 -8.65 -7.68 3.44
C SER A 34 -7.62 -8.76 3.10
N LEU A 35 -6.70 -9.09 4.02
CA LEU A 35 -5.69 -10.15 3.81
C LEU A 35 -6.35 -11.53 3.57
N PRO A 36 -7.11 -12.11 4.52
CA PRO A 36 -7.75 -13.41 4.30
C PRO A 36 -8.81 -13.32 3.20
N LEU A 37 -9.52 -12.19 3.07
CA LEU A 37 -10.50 -12.00 2.01
C LEU A 37 -9.86 -12.12 0.62
N PHE A 38 -8.76 -11.40 0.38
CA PHE A 38 -8.05 -11.46 -0.90
C PHE A 38 -7.38 -12.81 -1.12
N GLY A 39 -6.85 -13.45 -0.07
CA GLY A 39 -6.33 -14.82 -0.18
C GLY A 39 -7.38 -15.83 -0.63
N ILE A 40 -8.61 -15.73 -0.11
CA ILE A 40 -9.73 -16.58 -0.55
C ILE A 40 -10.13 -16.26 -1.99
N ILE A 41 -10.28 -14.97 -2.33
CA ILE A 41 -10.65 -14.56 -3.69
C ILE A 41 -9.60 -15.06 -4.69
N ASP A 42 -8.32 -14.84 -4.41
CA ASP A 42 -7.21 -15.27 -5.27
C ASP A 42 -7.20 -16.79 -5.47
N SER A 43 -7.48 -17.56 -4.41
CA SER A 43 -7.57 -19.03 -4.46
C SER A 43 -8.72 -19.56 -5.32
N LEU A 44 -9.77 -18.76 -5.52
CA LEU A 44 -10.96 -19.13 -6.29
C LEU A 44 -10.90 -18.64 -7.74
N LEU A 45 -10.11 -17.60 -8.02
CA LEU A 45 -9.98 -17.05 -9.37
C LEU A 45 -9.05 -17.94 -10.22
N PRO A 46 -9.35 -18.08 -11.53
CA PRO A 46 -8.44 -18.74 -12.43
C PRO A 46 -7.17 -17.90 -12.64
N ASN A 47 -6.04 -18.55 -12.89
CA ASN A 47 -4.81 -17.88 -13.29
C ASN A 47 -5.03 -17.06 -14.57
N ASP A 48 -4.70 -15.77 -14.53
CA ASP A 48 -4.78 -14.88 -15.68
C ASP A 48 -3.39 -14.66 -16.28
N PHE A 49 -3.13 -15.34 -17.41
CA PHE A 49 -1.90 -15.22 -18.19
C PHE A 49 -2.03 -14.28 -19.40
N ALA A 50 -3.12 -13.52 -19.51
CA ALA A 50 -3.32 -12.65 -20.67
C ALA A 50 -2.33 -11.48 -20.67
N GLU A 51 -1.72 -11.23 -21.82
CA GLU A 51 -0.84 -10.08 -22.02
C GLU A 51 -1.62 -8.77 -21.85
N ARG A 52 -1.08 -7.85 -21.05
CA ARG A 52 -1.71 -6.55 -20.76
C ARG A 52 -1.27 -5.50 -21.77
N LYS A 53 -2.22 -4.73 -22.30
CA LYS A 53 -1.95 -3.67 -23.27
C LYS A 53 -2.00 -2.30 -22.59
N MET A 54 -0.84 -1.82 -22.15
CA MET A 54 -0.67 -0.54 -21.44
C MET A 54 0.32 0.39 -22.17
N PRO A 55 -0.04 0.94 -23.36
CA PRO A 55 0.88 1.71 -24.19
C PRO A 55 1.31 3.05 -23.58
N ASN A 56 0.49 3.64 -22.70
CA ASN A 56 0.81 4.86 -21.99
C ASN A 56 1.46 4.53 -20.64
N LYS A 57 2.78 4.76 -20.55
CA LYS A 57 3.58 4.57 -19.34
C LYS A 57 3.16 5.51 -18.20
N GLY A 58 2.82 6.75 -18.50
CA GLY A 58 2.40 7.72 -17.49
C GLY A 58 1.13 7.26 -16.75
N LEU A 59 0.16 6.71 -17.47
CA LEU A 59 -1.05 6.13 -16.87
C LEU A 59 -0.78 4.86 -16.05
N ALA A 60 0.26 4.10 -16.41
CA ALA A 60 0.68 2.91 -15.66
C ALA A 60 1.33 3.30 -14.32
N ASP A 61 2.04 4.44 -14.28
CA ASP A 61 2.71 4.95 -13.09
C ASP A 61 1.73 5.54 -12.05
N VAL A 62 0.53 6.01 -12.45
CA VAL A 62 -0.42 6.65 -11.53
C VAL A 62 -0.74 5.80 -10.29
N PRO A 63 -1.18 4.53 -10.41
CA PRO A 63 -1.47 3.72 -9.23
C PRO A 63 -0.24 3.48 -8.35
N VAL A 64 0.96 3.42 -8.92
CA VAL A 64 2.23 3.29 -8.19
C VAL A 64 2.48 4.52 -7.32
N TRP A 65 2.29 5.71 -7.88
CA TRP A 65 2.42 6.97 -7.14
C TRP A 65 1.38 7.10 -6.03
N LEU A 66 0.12 6.81 -6.33
CA LEU A 66 -0.96 6.86 -5.35
C LEU A 66 -0.67 5.90 -4.20
N ALA A 67 -0.31 4.65 -4.50
CA ALA A 67 -0.03 3.66 -3.47
C ALA A 67 1.15 4.04 -2.57
N SER A 68 2.20 4.62 -3.16
CA SER A 68 3.37 5.09 -2.42
C SER A 68 3.04 6.24 -1.48
N LEU A 69 2.26 7.23 -1.96
CA LEU A 69 1.92 8.41 -1.16
C LEU A 69 0.86 8.12 -0.11
N PHE A 70 -0.11 7.25 -0.41
CA PHE A 70 -1.16 6.88 0.53
C PHE A 70 -0.65 6.05 1.72
N GLY A 71 0.47 5.34 1.58
CA GLY A 71 1.09 4.62 2.71
C GLY A 71 1.29 5.49 3.95
N PRO A 72 2.11 6.57 3.86
CA PRO A 72 2.26 7.51 4.97
C PRO A 72 0.97 8.21 5.39
N VAL A 73 0.08 8.52 4.44
CA VAL A 73 -1.19 9.20 4.73
C VAL A 73 -2.10 8.34 5.63
N ILE A 74 -2.10 7.02 5.47
CA ILE A 74 -2.85 6.11 6.36
C ILE A 74 -2.45 6.29 7.82
N TYR A 75 -1.16 6.51 8.11
CA TYR A 75 -0.69 6.77 9.47
C TYR A 75 -1.20 8.11 10.02
N LEU A 76 -1.40 9.12 9.16
CA LEU A 76 -2.03 10.38 9.55
C LEU A 76 -3.50 10.17 9.92
N PHE A 77 -4.23 9.34 9.16
CA PHE A 77 -5.61 8.97 9.48
C PHE A 77 -5.71 8.11 10.74
N ALA A 78 -4.77 7.19 10.95
CA ALA A 78 -4.67 6.44 12.20
C ALA A 78 -4.41 7.35 13.40
N ALA A 79 -3.48 8.30 13.27
CA ALA A 79 -3.20 9.28 14.32
C ALA A 79 -4.41 10.19 14.60
N LEU A 80 -5.11 10.62 13.56
CA LEU A 80 -6.35 11.38 13.68
C LEU A 80 -7.42 10.58 14.43
N TRP A 81 -7.62 9.31 14.06
CA TRP A 81 -8.56 8.43 14.73
C TRP A 81 -8.21 8.27 16.22
N VAL A 82 -6.94 8.03 16.57
CA VAL A 82 -6.49 7.94 17.97
C VAL A 82 -6.79 9.23 18.73
N ALA A 83 -6.51 10.39 18.13
CA ALA A 83 -6.76 11.69 18.76
C ALA A 83 -8.25 11.96 19.02
N GLN A 84 -9.12 11.47 18.14
CA GLN A 84 -10.57 11.62 18.25
C GLN A 84 -11.22 10.58 19.17
N ASN A 85 -10.55 9.47 19.44
CA ASN A 85 -11.11 8.34 20.19
C ASN A 85 -10.23 7.91 21.39
N PRO A 86 -9.91 8.81 22.35
CA PRO A 86 -9.00 8.51 23.46
C PRO A 86 -9.50 7.41 24.41
N GLY A 87 -10.80 7.14 24.42
CA GLY A 87 -11.44 6.08 25.23
C GLY A 87 -11.82 4.82 24.45
N ALA A 88 -11.35 4.67 23.21
CA ALA A 88 -11.67 3.49 22.42
C ALA A 88 -11.21 2.20 23.12
N PRO A 89 -11.96 1.10 22.97
CA PRO A 89 -11.54 -0.18 23.53
C PRO A 89 -10.27 -0.68 22.82
N VAL A 90 -9.44 -1.43 23.55
CA VAL A 90 -8.13 -1.93 23.07
C VAL A 90 -8.24 -2.69 21.75
N TRP A 91 -9.34 -3.42 21.51
CA TRP A 91 -9.53 -4.17 20.28
C TRP A 91 -9.62 -3.28 19.03
N GLU A 92 -10.10 -2.04 19.15
CA GLU A 92 -10.11 -1.10 18.02
C GLU A 92 -8.69 -0.62 17.70
N PHE A 93 -7.89 -0.30 18.73
CA PHE A 93 -6.47 0.04 18.55
C PHE A 93 -5.70 -1.10 17.86
N VAL A 94 -5.95 -2.35 18.26
CA VAL A 94 -5.35 -3.52 17.61
C VAL A 94 -5.74 -3.56 16.13
N GLY A 95 -7.01 -3.35 15.80
CA GLY A 95 -7.47 -3.33 14.41
C GLY A 95 -6.79 -2.22 13.58
N VAL A 96 -6.65 -1.01 14.14
CA VAL A 96 -5.90 0.09 13.49
C VAL A 96 -4.44 -0.29 13.24
N ILE A 97 -3.75 -0.81 14.27
CA ILE A 97 -2.34 -1.21 14.18
C ILE A 97 -2.15 -2.29 13.12
N LEU A 98 -2.97 -3.34 13.14
CA LEU A 98 -2.88 -4.43 12.18
C LEU A 98 -3.23 -3.98 10.76
N SER A 99 -4.21 -3.10 10.60
CA SER A 99 -4.54 -2.50 9.31
C SER A 99 -3.38 -1.67 8.77
N CYS A 100 -2.75 -0.82 9.59
CA CYS A 100 -1.54 -0.09 9.18
C CYS A 100 -0.40 -1.04 8.81
N ALA A 101 -0.11 -2.04 9.64
CA ALA A 101 0.95 -3.01 9.37
C ALA A 101 0.72 -3.75 8.05
N TRP A 102 -0.51 -4.21 7.79
CA TRP A 102 -0.85 -4.88 6.55
C TRP A 102 -0.68 -3.95 5.34
N LEU A 103 -1.21 -2.72 5.41
CA LEU A 103 -1.18 -1.79 4.29
C LEU A 103 0.23 -1.23 4.00
N SER A 104 1.10 -1.23 5.01
CA SER A 104 2.53 -0.95 4.87
C SER A 104 3.28 -2.02 4.10
N VAL A 105 2.83 -3.28 4.14
CA VAL A 105 3.41 -4.36 3.33
C VAL A 105 2.75 -4.38 1.94
N ILE A 106 1.42 -4.42 1.89
CA ILE A 106 0.63 -4.44 0.64
C ILE A 106 -0.45 -3.35 0.73
N PRO A 107 -0.45 -2.30 -0.11
CA PRO A 107 0.22 -2.18 -1.40
C PRO A 107 1.52 -1.35 -1.40
N LEU A 108 1.97 -0.86 -0.24
CA LEU A 108 3.05 0.14 -0.18
C LEU A 108 4.42 -0.38 -0.64
N VAL A 109 4.88 -1.54 -0.16
CA VAL A 109 6.19 -2.11 -0.54
C VAL A 109 6.35 -2.23 -2.06
N PRO A 110 5.45 -2.91 -2.81
CA PRO A 110 5.64 -3.05 -4.25
C PRO A 110 5.60 -1.71 -5.00
N ALA A 111 4.80 -0.75 -4.53
CA ALA A 111 4.70 0.56 -5.15
C ALA A 111 5.99 1.38 -4.97
N THR A 112 6.50 1.44 -3.73
CA THR A 112 7.77 2.13 -3.44
C THR A 112 8.96 1.43 -4.09
N HIS A 113 8.92 0.09 -4.17
CA HIS A 113 9.87 -0.75 -4.88
C HIS A 113 10.01 -0.36 -6.36
N GLU A 114 8.88 -0.22 -7.04
CA GLU A 114 8.87 0.24 -8.42
C GLU A 114 9.43 1.68 -8.54
N LEU A 115 9.05 2.61 -7.65
CA LEU A 115 9.53 4.00 -7.72
C LEU A 115 11.05 4.15 -7.55
N TYR A 116 11.69 3.39 -6.65
CA TYR A 116 13.13 3.53 -6.46
C TYR A 116 13.97 2.82 -7.55
N HIS A 117 13.37 1.90 -8.31
CA HIS A 117 13.98 1.33 -9.52
C HIS A 117 13.88 2.26 -10.73
N GLN A 118 12.89 3.16 -10.73
CA GLN A 118 12.70 4.10 -11.82
C GLN A 118 13.74 5.23 -11.84
N ARG A 119 14.00 5.76 -13.04
CA ARG A 119 14.91 6.90 -13.23
C ARG A 119 14.29 8.20 -12.72
N GLY A 120 15.11 9.01 -12.04
CA GLY A 120 14.74 10.35 -11.60
C GLY A 120 14.85 10.54 -10.09
N LYS A 121 15.37 11.70 -9.66
CA LYS A 121 15.64 11.99 -8.26
C LYS A 121 14.38 11.94 -7.39
N LEU A 122 13.27 12.50 -7.88
CA LEU A 122 12.02 12.56 -7.12
C LEU A 122 11.40 11.15 -6.91
N ARG A 123 11.39 10.31 -7.95
CA ARG A 123 10.90 8.93 -7.87
C ARG A 123 11.68 8.13 -6.84
N ARG A 124 13.02 8.19 -6.90
CA ARG A 124 13.90 7.52 -5.91
C ARG A 124 13.73 8.07 -4.51
N PHE A 125 13.60 9.38 -4.34
CA PHE A 125 13.36 9.99 -3.04
C PHE A 125 12.07 9.47 -2.40
N VAL A 126 10.95 9.53 -3.13
CA VAL A 126 9.65 9.06 -2.63
C VAL A 126 9.68 7.54 -2.41
N GLY A 127 10.20 6.79 -3.38
CA GLY A 127 10.40 5.35 -3.25
C GLY A 127 11.20 4.98 -2.02
N ARG A 128 12.27 5.71 -1.67
CA ARG A 128 13.09 5.45 -0.47
C ARG A 128 12.37 5.78 0.84
N TYR A 129 11.80 6.98 0.94
CA TYR A 129 11.37 7.50 2.24
C TYR A 129 9.93 7.13 2.62
N CYS A 130 9.05 6.84 1.66
CA CYS A 130 7.71 6.32 1.97
C CYS A 130 7.75 4.94 2.66
N GLN A 131 8.88 4.22 2.56
CA GLN A 131 9.11 2.94 3.25
C GLN A 131 9.22 3.06 4.78
N ILE A 132 9.25 4.28 5.32
CA ILE A 132 9.23 4.52 6.76
C ILE A 132 8.06 3.82 7.46
N CYS A 133 6.95 3.61 6.76
CA CYS A 133 5.77 2.91 7.26
C CYS A 133 6.04 1.43 7.63
N TYR A 134 7.08 0.80 7.11
CA TYR A 134 7.55 -0.53 7.53
C TYR A 134 8.99 -0.49 8.08
N LEU A 135 9.45 0.71 8.48
CA LEU A 135 10.70 0.95 9.21
C LEU A 135 11.98 0.57 8.45
N ASP A 136 11.98 0.59 7.12
CA ASP A 136 13.14 0.23 6.31
C ASP A 136 13.37 1.23 5.16
N ALA A 137 13.78 2.45 5.52
CA ALA A 137 14.15 3.48 4.54
C ALA A 137 15.54 3.25 3.89
N THR A 138 16.23 2.16 4.24
CA THR A 138 17.54 1.78 3.68
C THR A 138 17.44 0.62 2.68
N ARG A 139 16.25 0.01 2.54
CA ARG A 139 15.96 -1.10 1.63
C ARG A 139 16.53 -0.93 0.23
N GLU A 140 16.42 0.27 -0.36
CA GLU A 140 16.94 0.53 -1.71
C GLU A 140 18.43 0.18 -1.81
N ILE A 141 19.22 0.49 -0.77
CA ILE A 141 20.65 0.17 -0.76
C ILE A 141 20.84 -1.34 -0.74
N ALA A 142 20.21 -2.04 0.20
CA ALA A 142 20.32 -3.50 0.30
C ALA A 142 19.76 -4.23 -0.93
N HIS A 143 18.74 -3.67 -1.57
CA HIS A 143 18.05 -4.29 -2.69
C HIS A 143 18.77 -4.03 -4.02
N VAL A 144 19.17 -2.80 -4.30
CA VAL A 144 19.89 -2.43 -5.54
C VAL A 144 21.35 -2.89 -5.49
N VAL A 145 22.03 -2.72 -4.35
CA VAL A 145 23.47 -3.07 -4.19
C VAL A 145 23.67 -4.52 -3.73
N GLY A 146 22.63 -5.22 -3.29
CA GLY A 146 22.71 -6.62 -2.86
C GLY A 146 22.07 -7.60 -3.86
N HIS A 147 20.81 -7.35 -4.25
CA HIS A 147 20.01 -8.30 -5.05
C HIS A 147 19.99 -8.00 -6.57
N HIS A 148 20.17 -6.75 -6.98
CA HIS A 148 20.19 -6.34 -8.40
C HIS A 148 21.58 -5.94 -8.92
N ILE A 149 22.67 -6.43 -8.30
CA ILE A 149 24.05 -6.11 -8.73
C ILE A 149 24.32 -6.50 -10.20
N HIS A 150 23.58 -7.50 -10.70
CA HIS A 150 23.78 -8.11 -12.02
C HIS A 150 22.53 -8.09 -12.91
N VAL A 151 21.52 -7.29 -12.58
CA VAL A 151 20.24 -7.21 -13.33
C VAL A 151 19.94 -5.76 -13.67
#